data_AF-F7JZH3-F1
#
_entry.id   AF-F7JZH3-F1
#
_cell.length_a   1.000
_cell.length_b   1.000
_cell.length_c   1.000
_cell.angle_alpha   90.00
_cell.angle_beta   90.00
_cell.angle_gamma   90.00
#
_symmetry.space_group_name_H-M   'P 1'
#
loop_
_entity.id
_entity.type
_entity.pdbx_description
1 polymer ?
#
loop_
_entity_poly.entity_id
_entity_poly.type
_entity_poly.pdbx_seq_one_letter_code
_entity_poly.pdbx_strand_id
1 'polypeptide(L)' 'MNLRMDKAKGLLKKGYKVYEVSEMVGYNNHRYFTDIFKKYTGETPKNYQDHVYHQDAE' A
#
# COMPACT_ATOMS: atom_id res chain seq x y z
N MET A 1 -12.59 9.71 1.58
CA MET A 1 -12.16 8.39 1.08
C MET A 1 -11.37 8.60 -0.20
N ASN A 2 -10.20 7.97 -0.32
CA ASN A 2 -9.38 8.04 -1.52
C ASN A 2 -9.41 6.66 -2.20
N LEU A 3 -10.18 6.55 -3.29
CA LEU A 3 -10.46 5.29 -3.99
C LEU A 3 -9.18 4.57 -4.45
N ARG A 4 -8.13 5.33 -4.80
CA ARG A 4 -6.82 4.77 -5.17
C ARG A 4 -6.11 4.15 -3.97
N MET A 5 -6.18 4.80 -2.81
CA MET A 5 -5.55 4.32 -1.59
C MET A 5 -6.30 3.11 -1.01
N ASP A 6 -7.62 3.10 -1.08
CA ASP A 6 -8.42 1.96 -0.63
C ASP A 6 -8.14 0.73 -1.49
N LYS A 7 -8.01 0.90 -2.82
CA LYS A 7 -7.53 -0.15 -3.73
C LYS A 7 -6.10 -0.58 -3.40
N ALA A 8 -5.19 0.37 -3.13
CA ALA A 8 -3.80 0.07 -2.80
C ALA A 8 -3.70 -0.77 -1.52
N LYS A 9 -4.46 -0.45 -0.47
CA LYS A 9 -4.52 -1.25 0.77
C LYS A 9 -4.95 -2.69 0.48
N GLY A 10 -5.98 -2.88 -0.35
CA GLY A 10 -6.46 -4.21 -0.74
C GLY A 10 -5.43 -5.03 -1.52
N LEU A 11 -4.63 -4.40 -2.37
CA LEU A 11 -3.56 -5.07 -3.12
C LEU A 11 -2.36 -5.40 -2.21
N LEU A 12 -1.95 -4.49 -1.33
CA LEU A 12 -0.88 -4.76 -0.36
C LEU A 12 -1.22 -5.92 0.57
N LYS A 13 -2.48 -6.01 1.02
CA LYS A 13 -2.99 -7.15 1.81
C LYS A 13 -2.91 -8.49 1.07
N LYS A 14 -3.05 -8.47 -0.26
CA LYS A 14 -2.92 -9.66 -1.11
C LYS A 14 -1.45 -10.02 -1.41
N GLY A 15 -0.49 -9.24 -0.91
CA GLY A 15 0.93 -9.51 -1.08
C GLY A 15 1.57 -8.97 -2.35
N TYR A 16 0.88 -8.12 -3.11
CA TYR A 16 1.50 -7.45 -4.26
C TYR A 16 2.65 -6.56 -3.82
N LYS A 17 3.70 -6.47 -4.64
CA LYS A 17 4.86 -5.65 -4.31
C LYS A 17 4.49 -4.17 -4.40
N VAL A 18 5.10 -3.35 -3.54
CA VAL A 18 4.81 -1.91 -3.43
C VAL A 18 4.90 -1.18 -4.78
N TYR A 19 5.86 -1.53 -5.64
CA TYR A 19 5.98 -0.91 -6.97
C TYR A 19 4.81 -1.29 -7.89
N GLU A 20 4.41 -2.57 -7.90
CA GLU A 20 3.27 -3.07 -8.69
C GLU A 20 1.98 -2.38 -8.26
N VAL A 21 1.76 -2.26 -6.95
CA VAL A 21 0.60 -1.56 -6.41
C VAL A 21 0.58 -0.09 -6.86
N SER A 22 1.73 0.59 -6.85
CA SER A 22 1.82 1.98 -7.27
C SER A 22 1.42 2.16 -8.74
N GLU A 23 1.84 1.26 -9.62
CA GLU A 23 1.45 1.25 -11.04
C GLU A 23 -0.05 0.92 -11.21
N MET A 24 -0.55 -0.11 -10.54
CA MET A 24 -1.96 -0.57 -10.60
C MET A 24 -2.98 0.45 -10.11
N VAL A 25 -2.54 1.42 -9.29
CA VAL A 25 -3.38 2.52 -8.78
C VAL A 25 -3.07 3.87 -9.45
N GLY A 26 -2.24 3.86 -10.50
CA GLY A 26 -2.01 4.99 -11.40
C GLY A 26 -0.99 6.02 -10.91
N TYR A 27 0.05 5.58 -10.19
CA TYR A 27 1.19 6.40 -9.80
C TYR A 27 2.45 5.98 -10.57
N ASN A 28 2.96 6.90 -11.39
CA ASN A 28 4.20 6.69 -12.15
C ASN A 28 5.47 6.83 -11.28
N ASN A 29 5.34 7.37 -10.08
CA ASN A 29 6.45 7.59 -9.16
C ASN A 29 6.18 6.88 -7.83
N HIS A 30 6.92 5.80 -7.58
CA HIS A 30 6.78 4.97 -6.39
C HIS A 30 7.04 5.76 -5.09
N ARG A 31 7.97 6.74 -5.12
CA ARG A 31 8.32 7.55 -3.95
C ARG A 31 7.17 8.47 -3.58
N TYR A 32 6.58 9.12 -4.59
CA TYR A 32 5.39 9.94 -4.40
C TYR A 32 4.20 9.10 -3.90
N PHE A 33 3.98 7.91 -4.48
CA PHE A 33 2.98 6.96 -3.96
C PHE A 33 3.22 6.64 -2.48
N THR A 34 4.46 6.33 -2.10
CA THR A 34 4.84 5.99 -0.72
C THR A 34 4.51 7.13 0.24
N ASP A 35 4.84 8.37 -0.14
CA ASP A 35 4.58 9.55 0.69
C ASP A 35 3.08 9.81 0.87
N ILE A 36 2.29 9.70 -0.20
CA ILE A 36 0.85 9.88 -0.14
C ILE A 36 0.19 8.73 0.63
N PHE A 37 0.60 7.49 0.40
CA PHE A 37 0.09 6.33 1.13
C PHE A 37 0.33 6.49 2.62
N LYS A 38 1.56 6.85 3.03
CA LYS A 38 1.88 7.11 4.44
C LYS A 38 1.05 8.23 5.05
N LYS A 39 0.81 9.32 4.32
CA LYS A 39 -0.09 10.39 4.79
C LYS A 39 -1.54 9.91 4.95
N TYR A 40 -1.98 8.95 4.14
CA TYR A 40 -3.34 8.42 4.16
C TYR A 40 -3.55 7.34 5.23
N THR A 41 -2.58 6.45 5.43
CA THR A 41 -2.69 5.28 6.33
C THR A 41 -1.98 5.47 7.66
N GLY A 42 -1.07 6.43 7.78
CA GLY A 42 -0.18 6.63 8.92
C GLY A 42 1.15 5.88 8.82
N GLU A 43 1.31 4.96 7.86
CA GLU A 43 2.49 4.09 7.74
C GLU A 43 2.91 3.84 6.28
N THR A 44 4.14 3.39 6.06
CA THR A 44 4.62 3.11 4.70
C THR A 44 3.88 1.90 4.09
N PRO A 45 3.77 1.81 2.75
CA PRO A 45 3.18 0.63 2.10
C PRO A 45 3.85 -0.69 2.50
N LYS A 46 5.17 -0.66 2.76
CA LYS A 46 5.94 -1.82 3.17
C LYS A 46 5.58 -2.26 4.59
N ASN A 47 5.54 -1.33 5.54
CA ASN A 47 5.11 -1.63 6.91
C ASN A 47 3.65 -2.11 6.95
N TYR A 48 2.77 -1.46 6.18
CA TYR A 48 1.38 -1.88 6.04
C TYR A 48 1.26 -3.33 5.55
N GLN A 49 2.07 -3.71 4.56
CA GLN A 49 2.14 -5.06 4.05
C GLN A 49 2.67 -6.04 5.12
N ASP A 50 3.75 -5.69 5.81
CA ASP A 50 4.36 -6.56 6.83
C ASP A 50 3.43 -6.77 8.04
N HIS A 51 2.68 -5.75 8.47
CA HIS A 51 1.68 -5.88 9.55
C HIS A 51 0.54 -6.83 9.20
N VAL A 52 0.10 -6.85 7.94
CA VAL A 52 -0.96 -7.78 7.51
C VAL A 52 -0.49 -9.21 7.65
N TYR A 53 0.76 -9.51 7.28
CA TYR A 53 1.32 -10.85 7.43
C TYR A 53 1.50 -11.30 8.89
N HIS A 54 1.68 -10.36 9.82
CA HIS A 54 1.77 -10.68 11.25
C HIS A 54 0.39 -10.87 11.90
N GLN A 55 -0.69 -10.35 11.30
CA GLN A 55 -2.06 -10.51 11.81
C GLN A 55 -2.72 -11.83 11.36
N ASP A 56 -2.24 -12.45 10.28
CA ASP A 56 -2.76 -13.74 9.78
C ASP A 56 -1.94 -14.95 10.30
N ALA A 57 -0.93 -14.71 11.13
CA ALA A 57 0.00 -15.72 11.66
C ALA A 57 -0.34 -16.21 13.08
N GLU A 58 -1.43 -15.73 13.68
CA GLU A 58 -1.92 -16.11 15.03
C GLU A 58 -3.35 -16.67 14.99
#